data_AF-A6J1I9-F1
#
_entry.id   AF-A6J1I9-F1
#
_cell.length_a   1.000
_cell.length_b   1.000
_cell.length_c   1.000
_cell.angle_alpha   90.00
_cell.angle_beta   90.00
_cell.angle_gamma   90.00
#
_symmetry.space_group_name_H-M   'P 1'
#
loop_
_entity.id
_entity.type
_entity.pdbx_description
1 polymer ?
#
loop_
_entity_poly.entity_id
_entity_poly.type
_entity_poly.pdbx_seq_one_letter_code
_entity_poly.pdbx_strand_id
1 'polypeptide(L)'
;MSVILDDDVLLILTLDEELSAPLTPSNGLGQEDLPSKNGGGQSGPNSQVPSLVSGADSPPSSPPGHNWEMNYQEAAIYLQEGQNNDKFFTHPKDARALAAYLFVHNHFFYMMELLTALLLLLLSLCESPAVPALKLRTYVHATLELFALMVVVFELCMKLRWLGFHTFVRHKRTMVKTSVLVVQFIEAIVVLVRQTSHVRVTRALRCIFLVDCRYCGGVRRNLRQIFQSLPPFMDILLLLLFFMIIFAILGFYLFSTNPSDPYFNTLENSIVNLFVLLTTANFPDVMMPSYSRNPWSCVFFIVYLSIELYFIMNLLLAVVFDTFNDIEKHKFKSLLLHKRTAIQHAYHLLVSQRRPAGISYRQFEGLMRFYKPRMSARERFLTFKALNQSNTPLLRQRRTDSTGLTSFPGQPSSSSKGLTSL
;
A
#
# COMPACT_ATOMS: atom_id res chain seq x y z
N MET A 1 2.20 12.21 -21.98
CA MET A 1 3.21 12.10 -20.91
C MET A 1 2.88 10.85 -20.11
N SER A 2 3.84 9.92 -19.99
CA SER A 2 3.67 8.51 -19.60
C SER A 2 2.66 8.26 -18.48
N VAL A 3 1.57 7.57 -18.82
CA VAL A 3 0.65 6.96 -17.85
C VAL A 3 1.49 5.99 -17.01
N ILE A 4 1.63 6.30 -15.73
CA ILE A 4 2.17 5.37 -14.73
C ILE A 4 1.10 4.29 -14.57
N LEU A 5 1.12 3.28 -15.46
CA LEU A 5 0.43 2.03 -15.18
C LEU A 5 1.08 1.46 -13.93
N ASP A 6 0.26 1.21 -12.90
CA ASP A 6 0.65 0.42 -11.74
C ASP A 6 1.20 -0.92 -12.27
N ASP A 7 2.50 -1.19 -12.06
CA ASP A 7 3.11 -2.51 -12.28
C ASP A 7 2.29 -3.62 -11.60
N ASP A 8 1.53 -3.26 -10.55
CA ASP A 8 0.64 -4.15 -9.80
C ASP A 8 -0.55 -4.67 -10.64
N VAL A 9 -1.00 -4.00 -11.71
CA VAL A 9 -2.11 -4.47 -12.58
C VAL A 9 -1.58 -5.40 -13.68
N LEU A 10 -0.44 -5.04 -14.29
CA LEU A 10 0.13 -5.84 -15.37
C LEU A 10 0.61 -7.20 -14.85
N LEU A 11 1.24 -7.25 -13.66
CA LEU A 11 1.70 -8.50 -13.05
C LEU A 11 0.54 -9.44 -12.66
N ILE A 12 -0.61 -8.89 -12.28
CA ILE A 12 -1.81 -9.67 -11.93
C ILE A 12 -2.46 -10.25 -13.19
N LEU A 13 -2.43 -9.52 -14.32
CA LEU A 13 -2.96 -10.02 -15.59
C LEU A 13 -2.04 -11.06 -16.25
N THR A 14 -0.72 -10.91 -16.15
CA THR A 14 0.24 -11.90 -16.67
C THR A 14 0.22 -13.21 -15.89
N LEU A 15 -0.09 -13.16 -14.58
CA LEU A 15 -0.23 -14.37 -13.76
C LEU A 15 -1.49 -15.20 -14.12
N ASP A 16 -2.55 -14.57 -14.63
CA ASP A 16 -3.76 -15.27 -15.10
C ASP A 16 -3.48 -16.04 -16.41
N GLU A 17 -2.54 -15.56 -17.23
CA GLU A 17 -2.05 -16.26 -18.44
C GLU A 17 -1.11 -17.43 -18.10
N GLU A 18 -0.17 -17.27 -17.17
CA GLU A 18 0.74 -18.35 -16.75
C GLU A 18 0.00 -19.51 -16.05
N LEU A 19 -1.14 -19.26 -15.41
CA LEU A 19 -1.96 -20.29 -14.76
C LEU A 19 -2.69 -21.22 -15.76
N SER A 20 -2.66 -20.91 -17.06
CA SER A 20 -3.30 -21.71 -18.11
C SER A 20 -2.38 -22.73 -18.78
N ALA A 21 -1.08 -22.75 -18.45
CA ALA A 21 -0.13 -23.73 -18.97
C ALA A 21 0.15 -24.87 -17.96
N PRO A 22 0.08 -26.15 -18.34
CA PRO A 22 0.46 -27.24 -17.47
C PRO A 22 1.97 -27.24 -17.23
N LEU A 23 2.39 -27.00 -15.99
CA LEU A 23 3.78 -27.16 -15.55
C LEU A 23 4.15 -28.65 -15.57
N THR A 24 4.83 -29.09 -16.63
CA THR A 24 5.56 -30.37 -16.68
C THR A 24 6.88 -30.25 -15.91
N PRO A 25 7.28 -31.25 -15.10
CA PRO A 25 8.54 -31.21 -14.38
C PRO A 25 9.72 -31.39 -15.36
N SER A 26 10.67 -30.44 -15.36
CA SER A 26 11.92 -30.59 -16.11
C SER A 26 12.83 -31.60 -15.41
N ASN A 27 12.79 -32.85 -15.85
CA ASN A 27 13.90 -33.78 -15.71
C ASN A 27 14.71 -33.73 -17.01
N GLY A 28 15.81 -32.97 -17.00
CA GLY A 28 16.82 -32.96 -18.05
C GLY A 28 18.11 -33.57 -17.52
N LEU A 29 18.17 -34.89 -17.49
CA LEU A 29 19.42 -35.65 -17.45
C LEU A 29 20.05 -35.56 -18.85
N GLY A 30 21.27 -35.05 -18.90
CA GLY A 30 22.12 -35.11 -20.10
C GLY A 30 22.45 -36.55 -20.45
N GLN A 31 22.36 -36.82 -21.74
CA GLN A 31 22.43 -38.10 -22.43
C GLN A 31 23.88 -38.56 -22.58
N GLU A 32 24.19 -39.80 -22.17
CA GLU A 32 25.44 -40.49 -22.50
C GLU A 32 25.37 -41.03 -23.94
N ASP A 33 26.37 -40.67 -24.74
CA ASP A 33 26.73 -41.32 -26.01
C ASP A 33 27.69 -42.49 -25.74
N LEU A 34 27.47 -43.60 -26.45
CA LEU A 34 28.40 -44.72 -26.65
C LEU A 34 28.35 -45.08 -28.15
N PRO A 35 29.31 -45.83 -28.75
CA PRO A 35 30.53 -46.45 -28.19
C PRO A 35 31.80 -46.35 -29.09
N SER A 36 33.01 -46.63 -28.55
CA SER A 36 33.99 -47.52 -29.24
C SER A 36 35.23 -47.89 -28.41
N LYS A 37 35.49 -49.21 -28.41
CA LYS A 37 36.77 -49.93 -28.52
C LYS A 37 37.83 -49.96 -27.39
N ASN A 38 38.11 -51.23 -27.05
CA ASN A 38 39.38 -51.88 -26.72
C ASN A 38 39.98 -51.77 -25.31
N GLY A 39 40.04 -52.93 -24.63
CA GLY A 39 41.34 -53.56 -24.36
C GLY A 39 41.62 -54.02 -22.91
N GLY A 40 41.48 -55.34 -22.67
CA GLY A 40 42.21 -56.15 -21.67
C GLY A 40 41.86 -55.93 -20.18
N GLY A 41 41.80 -56.91 -19.28
CA GLY A 41 42.11 -58.34 -19.30
C GLY A 41 42.28 -58.82 -17.84
N GLN A 42 42.06 -60.13 -17.61
CA GLN A 42 42.42 -60.95 -16.42
C GLN A 42 41.46 -60.89 -15.21
N SER A 43 40.67 -61.94 -14.94
CA SER A 43 40.96 -63.19 -14.16
C SER A 43 40.41 -63.05 -12.73
N GLY A 44 39.67 -63.94 -12.07
CA GLY A 44 39.15 -65.30 -12.24
C GLY A 44 38.20 -65.57 -11.03
N PRO A 45 37.56 -66.75 -10.92
CA PRO A 45 36.28 -66.92 -10.21
C PRO A 45 36.44 -67.42 -8.77
N ASN A 46 35.42 -67.22 -7.90
CA ASN A 46 35.06 -68.23 -6.90
C ASN A 46 33.67 -68.02 -6.26
N SER A 47 32.89 -69.10 -6.28
CA SER A 47 31.66 -69.35 -5.52
C SER A 47 31.89 -69.32 -4.02
N GLN A 48 30.90 -68.85 -3.25
CA GLN A 48 30.23 -69.59 -2.15
C GLN A 48 29.32 -68.67 -1.32
N VAL A 49 28.08 -69.11 -1.13
CA VAL A 49 27.12 -68.72 -0.07
C VAL A 49 27.50 -69.56 1.16
N PRO A 50 27.47 -69.12 2.45
CA PRO A 50 26.19 -68.83 3.13
C PRO A 50 26.14 -67.87 4.36
N SER A 51 24.92 -67.34 4.55
CA SER A 51 24.15 -67.16 5.81
C SER A 51 24.53 -66.15 6.92
N LEU A 52 23.44 -65.51 7.40
CA LEU A 52 23.15 -65.01 8.77
C LEU A 52 23.88 -63.74 9.27
N VAL A 53 23.14 -62.62 9.36
CA VAL A 53 22.70 -61.95 10.62
C VAL A 53 22.08 -60.58 10.31
N SER A 54 20.87 -60.38 10.83
CA SER A 54 20.25 -59.16 11.36
C SER A 54 20.61 -57.78 10.77
N GLY A 55 19.61 -57.11 10.21
CA GLY A 55 19.64 -55.68 9.93
C GLY A 55 18.26 -55.20 9.49
N ALA A 56 17.42 -54.84 10.45
CA ALA A 56 16.15 -54.19 10.18
C ALA A 56 16.42 -52.79 9.61
N ASP A 57 16.34 -52.63 8.30
CA ASP A 57 16.38 -51.31 7.66
C ASP A 57 15.00 -50.65 7.75
N SER A 58 14.79 -49.93 8.86
CA SER A 58 13.83 -48.85 8.94
C SER A 58 14.29 -47.68 8.04
N PRO A 59 13.43 -47.07 7.21
CA PRO A 59 13.77 -45.82 6.55
C PRO A 59 13.87 -44.70 7.59
N PRO A 60 14.64 -43.61 7.34
CA PRO A 60 14.83 -42.56 8.32
C PRO A 60 13.49 -41.84 8.56
N SER A 61 12.86 -42.13 9.69
CA SER A 61 11.67 -41.46 10.18
C SER A 61 12.06 -40.08 10.73
N SER A 62 12.04 -39.05 9.89
CA SER A 62 11.74 -37.71 10.38
C SER A 62 10.24 -37.64 10.69
N PRO A 63 9.82 -37.08 11.83
CA PRO A 63 8.41 -37.14 12.24
C PRO A 63 7.55 -36.33 11.25
N PRO A 64 6.43 -36.88 10.74
CA PRO A 64 5.55 -36.21 9.78
C PRO A 64 4.83 -34.96 10.34
N GLY A 65 5.07 -34.60 11.61
CA GLY A 65 4.49 -33.42 12.26
C GLY A 65 5.20 -32.11 11.93
N HIS A 66 6.52 -32.11 11.75
CA HIS A 66 7.29 -30.86 11.63
C HIS A 66 7.09 -30.17 10.27
N ASN A 67 6.85 -30.94 9.21
CA ASN A 67 6.64 -30.41 7.85
C ASN A 67 5.30 -29.64 7.73
N TRP A 68 4.25 -30.13 8.38
CA TRP A 68 2.94 -29.46 8.34
C TRP A 68 2.86 -28.20 9.19
N GLU A 69 3.61 -28.13 10.30
CA GLU A 69 3.63 -26.94 11.16
C GLU A 69 4.22 -25.72 10.43
N MET A 70 5.31 -25.93 9.68
CA MET A 70 5.87 -24.89 8.81
C MET A 70 4.88 -24.47 7.72
N ASN A 71 4.20 -25.41 7.06
CA ASN A 71 3.18 -25.10 6.05
C ASN A 71 2.01 -24.29 6.65
N TYR A 72 1.59 -24.58 7.89
CA TYR A 72 0.54 -23.80 8.55
C TYR A 72 1.00 -22.38 8.88
N GLN A 73 2.24 -22.23 9.32
CA GLN A 73 2.83 -20.93 9.62
C GLN A 73 2.99 -20.08 8.34
N GLU A 74 3.51 -20.68 7.27
CA GLU A 74 3.68 -20.02 5.98
C GLU A 74 2.33 -19.63 5.35
N ALA A 75 1.32 -20.52 5.39
CA ALA A 75 -0.03 -20.20 4.93
C ALA A 75 -0.66 -19.06 5.74
N ALA A 76 -0.42 -19.01 7.05
CA ALA A 76 -0.88 -17.90 7.89
C ALA A 76 -0.20 -16.58 7.51
N ILE A 77 1.09 -16.60 7.14
CA ILE A 77 1.82 -15.42 6.66
C ILE A 77 1.24 -14.93 5.33
N TYR A 78 0.95 -15.81 4.35
CA TYR A 78 0.29 -15.39 3.11
C TYR A 78 -1.04 -14.68 3.36
N LEU A 79 -1.87 -15.21 4.27
CA LEU A 79 -3.14 -14.55 4.64
C LEU A 79 -2.91 -13.18 5.29
N GLN A 80 -1.88 -13.05 6.13
CA GLN A 80 -1.50 -11.77 6.74
C GLN A 80 -0.97 -10.77 5.72
N GLU A 81 -0.10 -11.19 4.81
CA GLU A 81 0.43 -10.37 3.70
C GLU A 81 -0.69 -9.90 2.77
N GLY A 82 -1.63 -10.79 2.43
CA GLY A 82 -2.82 -10.47 1.66
C GLY A 82 -3.72 -9.45 2.34
N GLN A 83 -3.97 -9.61 3.65
CA GLN A 83 -4.75 -8.67 4.44
C GLN A 83 -4.07 -7.29 4.56
N ASN A 84 -2.74 -7.28 4.64
CA ASN A 84 -1.95 -6.06 4.81
C ASN A 84 -1.68 -5.33 3.47
N ASN A 85 -1.91 -5.99 2.35
CA ASN A 85 -1.52 -5.55 1.01
C ASN A 85 0.02 -5.37 0.90
N ASP A 86 0.75 -6.35 1.43
CA ASP A 86 2.19 -6.48 1.24
C ASP A 86 2.48 -7.32 -0.02
N LYS A 87 3.58 -7.02 -0.71
CA LYS A 87 3.94 -7.70 -1.96
C LYS A 87 4.51 -9.10 -1.66
N PHE A 88 4.06 -10.13 -2.39
CA PHE A 88 4.50 -11.52 -2.16
C PHE A 88 5.98 -11.78 -2.53
N PHE A 89 6.63 -10.89 -3.29
CA PHE A 89 8.06 -11.03 -3.60
C PHE A 89 8.95 -10.98 -2.35
N THR A 90 8.50 -10.34 -1.27
CA THR A 90 9.23 -10.23 0.00
C THR A 90 8.90 -11.33 1.00
N HIS A 91 8.22 -12.39 0.56
CA HIS A 91 7.79 -13.49 1.40
C HIS A 91 9.00 -14.25 2.00
N PRO A 92 9.02 -14.52 3.33
CA PRO A 92 10.16 -15.16 3.98
C PRO A 92 10.26 -16.65 3.62
N LYS A 93 11.29 -17.04 2.87
CA LYS A 93 11.57 -18.45 2.53
C LYS A 93 12.51 -19.15 3.52
N ASP A 94 13.47 -18.40 4.10
CA ASP A 94 14.48 -18.94 5.01
C ASP A 94 14.11 -18.71 6.49
N ALA A 95 14.59 -19.57 7.39
CA ALA A 95 14.39 -19.42 8.83
C ALA A 95 14.89 -18.06 9.38
N ARG A 96 15.99 -17.53 8.81
CA ARG A 96 16.54 -16.21 9.16
C ARG A 96 15.61 -15.08 8.71
N ALA A 97 15.05 -15.19 7.51
CA ALA A 97 14.10 -14.21 6.97
C ALA A 97 12.78 -14.25 7.74
N LEU A 98 12.32 -15.45 8.11
CA LEU A 98 11.16 -15.67 8.95
C LEU A 98 11.32 -15.03 10.34
N ALA A 99 12.45 -15.23 10.99
CA ALA A 99 12.73 -14.59 12.29
C ALA A 99 12.73 -13.05 12.19
N ALA A 100 13.30 -12.50 11.11
CA ALA A 100 13.28 -11.06 10.84
C ALA A 100 11.86 -10.55 10.56
N TYR A 101 11.08 -11.28 9.76
CA TYR A 101 9.68 -10.96 9.47
C TYR A 101 8.85 -10.92 10.75
N LEU A 102 8.93 -11.97 11.58
CA LEU A 102 8.21 -12.06 12.85
C LEU A 102 8.60 -10.94 13.81
N PHE A 103 9.89 -10.58 13.87
CA PHE A 103 10.37 -9.48 14.70
C PHE A 103 9.74 -8.14 14.29
N VAL A 104 9.75 -7.83 12.99
CA VAL A 104 9.19 -6.57 12.43
C VAL A 104 7.67 -6.54 12.52
N HIS A 105 7.00 -7.68 12.35
CA HIS A 105 5.53 -7.75 12.33
C HIS A 105 4.90 -7.85 13.73
N ASN A 106 5.65 -7.56 14.78
CA ASN A 106 5.16 -7.53 16.14
C ASN A 106 4.39 -6.24 16.47
N HIS A 107 3.37 -6.37 17.32
CA HIS A 107 2.59 -5.23 17.81
C HIS A 107 3.46 -4.18 18.52
N PHE A 108 4.48 -4.62 19.27
CA PHE A 108 5.44 -3.73 19.92
C PHE A 108 6.24 -2.89 18.92
N PHE A 109 6.64 -3.48 17.79
CA PHE A 109 7.36 -2.75 16.75
C PHE A 109 6.47 -1.68 16.13
N TYR A 110 5.20 -2.00 15.82
CA TYR A 110 4.25 -1.02 15.31
C TYR A 110 3.93 0.11 16.30
N MET A 111 3.86 -0.21 17.60
CA MET A 111 3.66 0.80 18.65
C MET A 111 4.88 1.70 18.82
N MET A 112 6.09 1.14 18.75
CA MET A 112 7.33 1.90 18.77
C MET A 112 7.40 2.89 17.58
N GLU A 113 7.05 2.45 16.36
CA GLU A 113 6.99 3.33 15.17
C GLU A 113 6.02 4.50 15.40
N LEU A 114 4.81 4.20 15.88
CA LEU A 114 3.77 5.20 16.09
C LEU A 114 4.17 6.20 17.18
N LEU A 115 4.69 5.73 18.30
CA LEU A 115 5.12 6.58 19.42
C LEU A 115 6.30 7.46 19.02
N THR A 116 7.28 6.94 18.27
CA THR A 116 8.43 7.71 17.79
C THR A 116 8.00 8.81 16.82
N ALA A 117 7.11 8.48 15.87
CA ALA A 117 6.57 9.47 14.94
C ALA A 117 5.74 10.54 15.66
N LEU A 118 4.87 10.15 16.59
CA LEU A 118 4.06 11.08 17.37
C LEU A 118 4.92 11.98 18.25
N LEU A 119 5.95 11.44 18.89
CA LEU A 119 6.95 12.18 19.66
C LEU A 119 7.64 13.24 18.79
N LEU A 120 8.10 12.88 17.58
CA LEU A 120 8.75 13.82 16.64
C LEU A 120 7.83 14.97 16.20
N LEU A 121 6.54 14.70 16.01
CA LEU A 121 5.55 15.72 15.68
C LEU A 121 5.26 16.63 16.89
N LEU A 122 5.02 16.04 18.06
CA LEU A 122 4.73 16.77 19.30
C LEU A 122 5.92 17.59 19.80
N LEU A 123 7.15 17.17 19.51
CA LEU A 123 8.36 17.92 19.85
C LEU A 123 8.34 19.32 19.23
N SER A 124 7.68 19.49 18.07
CA SER A 124 7.51 20.79 17.44
C SER A 124 6.77 21.82 18.30
N LEU A 125 5.99 21.40 19.31
CA LEU A 125 5.31 22.31 20.25
C LEU A 125 6.28 22.95 21.24
N CYS A 126 7.38 22.27 21.54
CA CYS A 126 8.41 22.70 22.50
C CYS A 126 9.58 23.44 21.83
N GLU A 127 9.70 23.31 20.50
CA GLU A 127 10.71 23.97 19.67
C GLU A 127 10.29 25.39 19.26
N SER A 128 11.23 26.28 18.94
CA SER A 128 10.90 27.64 18.48
C SER A 128 10.16 27.62 17.12
N PRO A 129 9.05 28.39 16.95
CA PRO A 129 8.32 29.18 17.95
C PRO A 129 7.48 28.29 18.89
N ALA A 130 7.85 28.26 20.17
CA ALA A 130 7.25 27.35 21.14
C ALA A 130 6.04 27.98 21.83
N VAL A 131 5.10 27.14 22.26
CA VAL A 131 4.06 27.56 23.20
C VAL A 131 4.77 28.00 24.50
N PRO A 132 4.52 29.21 25.05
CA PRO A 132 5.29 29.74 26.19
C PRO A 132 5.37 28.79 27.40
N ALA A 133 4.29 28.04 27.66
CA ALA A 133 4.22 27.07 28.77
C ALA A 133 5.08 25.80 28.56
N LEU A 134 5.40 25.43 27.31
CA LEU A 134 6.10 24.18 26.94
C LEU A 134 7.51 24.45 26.41
N LYS A 135 8.01 25.68 26.55
CA LYS A 135 9.31 26.08 26.00
C LYS A 135 10.46 25.33 26.70
N LEU A 136 11.16 24.49 25.95
CA LEU A 136 12.34 23.78 26.41
C LEU A 136 13.63 24.49 26.01
N ARG A 137 14.72 24.26 26.76
CA ARG A 137 16.06 24.69 26.38
C ARG A 137 16.50 24.01 25.08
N THR A 138 17.36 24.69 24.32
CA THR A 138 17.83 24.25 22.99
C THR A 138 18.43 22.86 22.97
N TYR A 139 19.36 22.60 23.88
CA TYR A 139 19.99 21.29 23.98
C TYR A 139 19.01 20.17 24.38
N VAL A 140 17.96 20.45 25.16
CA VAL A 140 17.00 19.44 25.62
C VAL A 140 16.17 18.91 24.46
N HIS A 141 15.57 19.80 23.67
CA HIS A 141 14.78 19.34 22.53
C HIS A 141 15.66 18.76 21.43
N ALA A 142 16.89 19.28 21.23
CA ALA A 142 17.82 18.72 20.24
C ALA A 142 18.28 17.30 20.60
N THR A 143 18.54 16.99 21.88
CA THR A 143 18.89 15.62 22.30
C THR A 143 17.70 14.67 22.22
N LEU A 144 16.48 15.14 22.54
CA LEU A 144 15.25 14.36 22.34
C LEU A 144 14.99 14.07 20.85
N GLU A 145 15.23 15.04 19.98
CA GLU A 145 15.16 14.87 18.52
C GLU A 145 16.15 13.81 18.04
N LEU A 146 17.43 13.91 18.43
CA LEU A 146 18.44 12.92 18.08
C LEU A 146 18.09 11.52 18.59
N PHE A 147 17.60 11.41 19.82
CA PHE A 147 17.15 10.13 20.37
C PHE A 147 16.04 9.52 19.53
N ALA A 148 15.01 10.30 19.17
CA ALA A 148 13.91 9.83 18.34
C ALA A 148 14.38 9.42 16.94
N LEU A 149 15.28 10.20 16.31
CA LEU A 149 15.86 9.86 15.01
C LEU A 149 16.70 8.58 15.07
N MET A 150 17.41 8.31 16.18
CA MET A 150 18.12 7.04 16.38
C MET A 150 17.18 5.84 16.47
N VAL A 151 15.99 6.00 17.06
CA VAL A 151 14.96 4.95 17.02
C VAL A 151 14.48 4.71 15.58
N VAL A 152 14.29 5.77 14.78
CA VAL A 152 13.96 5.63 13.35
C VAL A 152 15.08 4.94 12.56
N VAL A 153 16.36 5.22 12.86
CA VAL A 153 17.50 4.49 12.28
C VAL A 153 17.38 3.00 12.59
N PHE A 154 17.11 2.65 13.86
CA PHE A 154 16.92 1.26 14.27
C PHE A 154 15.77 0.57 13.52
N GLU A 155 14.63 1.24 13.33
CA GLU A 155 13.51 0.72 12.53
C GLU A 155 13.92 0.40 11.09
N LEU A 156 14.62 1.33 10.44
CA LEU A 156 15.06 1.17 9.05
C LEU A 156 16.10 0.05 8.91
N CYS A 157 17.02 -0.08 9.87
CA CYS A 157 17.98 -1.18 9.91
C CYS A 157 17.29 -2.55 10.02
N MET A 158 16.23 -2.65 10.85
CA MET A 158 15.45 -3.89 10.97
C MET A 158 14.66 -4.20 9.69
N LYS A 159 14.07 -3.18 9.04
CA LYS A 159 13.42 -3.34 7.73
C LYS A 159 14.41 -3.74 6.64
N LEU A 160 15.61 -3.18 6.63
CA LEU A 160 16.68 -3.55 5.70
C LEU A 160 17.10 -5.02 5.89
N ARG A 161 17.20 -5.49 7.15
CA ARG A 161 17.51 -6.89 7.48
C ARG A 161 16.44 -7.87 6.99
N TRP A 162 15.16 -7.46 6.99
CA TRP A 162 14.06 -8.26 6.48
C TRP A 162 13.96 -8.25 4.94
N LEU A 163 13.91 -7.06 4.33
CA LEU A 163 13.65 -6.87 2.89
C LEU A 163 14.85 -7.21 2.00
N GLY A 164 16.06 -7.13 2.55
CA GLY A 164 17.31 -7.18 1.78
C GLY A 164 17.66 -5.85 1.10
N PHE A 165 18.94 -5.70 0.75
CA PHE A 165 19.50 -4.42 0.28
C PHE A 165 18.92 -3.97 -1.07
N HIS A 166 18.85 -4.85 -2.07
CA HIS A 166 18.35 -4.49 -3.40
C HIS A 166 16.89 -4.03 -3.37
N THR A 167 16.03 -4.79 -2.69
CA THR A 167 14.60 -4.45 -2.54
C THR A 167 14.41 -3.16 -1.76
N PHE A 168 15.21 -2.94 -0.71
CA PHE A 168 15.16 -1.72 0.10
C PHE A 168 15.47 -0.47 -0.71
N VAL A 169 16.52 -0.49 -1.54
CA VAL A 169 16.94 0.65 -2.37
C VAL A 169 15.94 0.91 -3.51
N ARG A 170 15.35 -0.14 -4.08
CA ARG A 170 14.35 0.01 -5.16
C ARG A 170 13.02 0.57 -4.65
N HIS A 171 12.72 0.41 -3.36
CA HIS A 171 11.46 0.87 -2.78
C HIS A 171 11.47 2.39 -2.51
N LYS A 172 10.86 3.16 -3.42
CA LYS A 172 10.84 4.63 -3.42
C LYS A 172 10.47 5.25 -2.07
N ARG A 173 9.48 4.70 -1.35
CA ARG A 173 8.98 5.25 -0.07
C ARG A 173 10.02 5.17 1.05
N THR A 174 10.70 4.04 1.19
CA THR A 174 11.77 3.88 2.21
C THR A 174 12.99 4.72 1.86
N MET A 175 13.26 4.93 0.57
CA MET A 175 14.32 5.84 0.14
C MET A 175 14.02 7.29 0.52
N VAL A 176 12.80 7.79 0.25
CA VAL A 176 12.42 9.15 0.69
C VAL A 176 12.46 9.28 2.22
N LYS A 177 11.98 8.29 2.99
CA LYS A 177 12.09 8.28 4.46
C LYS A 177 13.55 8.34 4.92
N THR A 178 14.45 7.60 4.28
CA THR A 178 15.90 7.61 4.57
C THR A 178 16.53 8.96 4.25
N SER A 179 16.22 9.56 3.10
CA SER A 179 16.73 10.89 2.72
C SER A 179 16.28 11.97 3.72
N VAL A 180 15.00 11.97 4.10
CA VAL A 180 14.46 12.90 5.10
C VAL A 180 15.13 12.69 6.46
N LEU A 181 15.37 11.44 6.86
CA LEU A 181 16.09 11.10 8.09
C LEU A 181 17.51 11.68 8.11
N VAL A 182 18.27 11.52 7.01
CA VAL A 182 19.64 12.05 6.92
C VAL A 182 19.66 13.57 7.06
N VAL A 183 18.77 14.27 6.35
CA VAL A 183 18.68 15.74 6.43
C VAL A 183 18.35 16.19 7.85
N GLN A 184 17.34 15.58 8.49
CA GLN A 184 16.96 15.95 9.85
C GLN A 184 18.05 15.60 10.88
N PHE A 185 18.77 14.50 10.69
CA PHE A 185 19.86 14.12 11.59
C PHE A 185 21.02 15.12 11.54
N ILE A 186 21.40 15.56 10.34
CA ILE A 186 22.44 16.60 10.15
C ILE A 186 22.00 17.90 10.81
N GLU A 187 20.78 18.35 10.57
CA GLU A 187 20.28 19.61 11.15
C GLU A 187 20.16 19.55 12.67
N ALA A 188 19.72 18.42 13.24
CA ALA A 188 19.68 18.22 14.69
C ALA A 188 21.08 18.35 15.32
N ILE A 189 22.11 17.79 14.68
CA ILE A 189 23.52 17.98 15.11
C ILE A 189 23.92 19.44 14.99
N VAL A 190 23.61 20.12 13.88
CA VAL A 190 23.95 21.54 13.68
C VAL A 190 23.30 22.43 14.75
N VAL A 191 22.04 22.19 15.10
CA VAL A 191 21.35 22.92 16.18
C VAL A 191 22.00 22.64 17.54
N LEU A 192 22.37 21.39 17.81
CA LEU A 192 23.04 21.00 19.04
C LEU A 192 24.42 21.66 19.19
N VAL A 193 25.20 21.76 18.12
CA VAL A 193 26.53 22.40 18.15
C VAL A 193 26.40 23.92 18.25
N ARG A 194 25.54 24.54 17.45
CA ARG A 194 25.40 26.00 17.40
C ARG A 194 24.64 26.60 18.58
N GLN A 195 23.91 25.79 19.34
CA GLN A 195 23.01 26.21 20.44
C GLN A 195 21.99 27.30 20.07
N THR A 196 21.77 27.51 18.78
CA THR A 196 20.84 28.49 18.22
C THR A 196 19.99 27.81 17.16
N SER A 197 18.67 28.01 17.21
CA SER A 197 17.76 27.49 16.19
C SER A 197 17.78 28.42 14.99
N HIS A 198 18.19 27.89 13.83
CA HIS A 198 17.97 28.53 12.53
C HIS A 198 16.56 28.21 12.02
N VAL A 199 16.18 28.76 10.87
CA VAL A 199 14.88 28.46 10.23
C VAL A 199 14.87 26.99 9.77
N ARG A 200 14.17 26.14 10.53
CA ARG A 200 14.08 24.69 10.27
C ARG A 200 12.84 24.32 9.46
N VAL A 201 12.85 24.62 8.16
CA VAL A 201 11.71 24.33 7.23
C VAL A 201 11.49 22.82 7.05
N THR A 202 12.58 22.04 7.08
CA THR A 202 12.64 20.57 6.98
C THR A 202 11.79 19.83 8.01
N ARG A 203 11.42 20.47 9.14
CA ARG A 203 10.47 19.90 10.12
C ARG A 203 9.14 19.52 9.49
N ALA A 204 8.68 20.24 8.46
CA ALA A 204 7.44 19.91 7.75
C ALA A 204 7.49 18.50 7.10
N LEU A 205 8.69 17.98 6.82
CA LEU A 205 8.88 16.64 6.28
C LEU A 205 8.67 15.54 7.34
N ARG A 206 8.63 15.84 8.65
CA ARG A 206 8.40 14.85 9.73
C ARG A 206 7.09 14.10 9.57
N CYS A 207 6.09 14.68 8.91
CA CYS A 207 4.83 14.01 8.58
C CYS A 207 5.04 12.67 7.86
N ILE A 208 6.14 12.50 7.12
CA ILE A 208 6.47 11.23 6.44
C ILE A 208 6.65 10.08 7.44
N PHE A 209 7.19 10.35 8.63
CA PHE A 209 7.43 9.31 9.63
C PHE A 209 6.11 8.74 10.15
N LEU A 210 5.10 9.59 10.35
CA LEU A 210 3.76 9.18 10.75
C LEU A 210 3.01 8.47 9.62
N VAL A 211 3.06 9.03 8.40
CA VAL A 211 2.37 8.43 7.24
C VAL A 211 2.96 7.06 6.87
N ASP A 212 4.24 6.81 7.12
CA ASP A 212 4.88 5.52 6.85
C ASP A 212 4.57 4.44 7.91
N CYS A 213 4.05 4.81 9.09
CA CYS A 213 3.69 3.88 10.16
C CYS A 213 2.65 2.85 9.71
N ARG A 214 2.73 1.64 10.28
CA ARG A 214 1.80 0.54 9.96
C ARG A 214 0.33 0.84 10.29
N TYR A 215 0.06 1.51 11.41
CA TYR A 215 -1.31 1.88 11.82
C TYR A 215 -1.93 2.96 10.91
N CYS A 216 -1.11 3.88 10.40
CA CYS A 216 -1.53 4.95 9.51
C CYS A 216 -1.61 4.51 8.04
N GLY A 217 -1.67 3.20 7.77
CA GLY A 217 -1.78 2.66 6.41
C GLY A 217 -3.02 3.15 5.65
N GLY A 218 -4.13 3.39 6.33
CA GLY A 218 -5.33 4.01 5.74
C GLY A 218 -5.10 5.45 5.31
N VAL A 219 -4.54 6.29 6.20
CA VAL A 219 -4.16 7.68 5.90
C VAL A 219 -3.23 7.74 4.69
N ARG A 220 -2.22 6.87 4.66
CA ARG A 220 -1.28 6.75 3.53
C ARG A 220 -1.96 6.40 2.21
N ARG A 221 -2.96 5.51 2.23
CA ARG A 221 -3.72 5.12 1.04
C ARG A 221 -4.55 6.30 0.53
N ASN A 222 -5.26 6.99 1.43
CA ASN A 222 -6.08 8.15 1.10
C ASN A 222 -5.22 9.30 0.52
N LEU A 223 -4.08 9.63 1.15
CA LEU A 223 -3.16 10.64 0.64
C LEU A 223 -2.64 10.30 -0.76
N ARG A 224 -2.27 9.03 -1.00
CA ARG A 224 -1.85 8.58 -2.33
C ARG A 224 -2.96 8.75 -3.36
N GLN A 225 -4.20 8.41 -3.01
CA GLN A 225 -5.34 8.54 -3.90
C GLN A 225 -5.58 10.00 -4.27
N ILE A 226 -5.53 10.92 -3.30
CA ILE A 226 -5.66 12.37 -3.55
C ILE A 226 -4.59 12.87 -4.54
N PHE A 227 -3.33 12.44 -4.38
CA PHE A 227 -2.28 12.83 -5.33
C PHE A 227 -2.41 12.15 -6.70
N GLN A 228 -2.95 10.93 -6.76
CA GLN A 228 -3.20 10.22 -8.02
C GLN A 228 -4.41 10.78 -8.79
N SER A 229 -5.37 11.39 -8.10
CA SER A 229 -6.51 12.10 -8.71
C SER A 229 -6.17 13.54 -9.11
N LEU A 230 -4.97 14.04 -8.77
CA LEU A 230 -4.56 15.40 -9.08
C LEU A 230 -4.34 15.67 -10.59
N PRO A 231 -3.82 14.75 -11.43
CA PRO A 231 -3.56 15.06 -12.83
C PRO A 231 -4.79 15.49 -13.64
N PRO A 232 -5.95 14.78 -13.60
CA PRO A 232 -7.16 15.25 -14.30
C PRO A 232 -7.68 16.60 -13.79
N PHE A 233 -7.47 16.90 -12.52
CA PHE A 233 -7.83 18.18 -11.92
C PHE A 233 -7.02 19.35 -12.50
N MET A 234 -5.76 19.14 -12.87
CA MET A 234 -4.90 20.21 -13.39
C MET A 234 -5.40 20.80 -14.71
N ASP A 235 -6.02 20.00 -15.58
CA ASP A 235 -6.49 20.45 -16.89
C ASP A 235 -7.64 21.47 -16.76
N ILE A 236 -8.60 21.20 -15.89
CA ILE A 236 -9.74 22.10 -15.65
C ILE A 236 -9.32 23.27 -14.76
N LEU A 237 -8.41 23.06 -13.79
CA LEU A 237 -7.83 24.15 -13.02
C LEU A 237 -7.13 25.17 -13.95
N LEU A 238 -6.42 24.70 -14.98
CA LEU A 238 -5.80 25.57 -15.96
C LEU A 238 -6.85 26.37 -16.75
N LEU A 239 -7.96 25.74 -17.14
CA LEU A 239 -9.08 26.43 -17.79
C LEU A 239 -9.68 27.52 -16.90
N LEU A 240 -9.89 27.22 -15.62
CA LEU A 240 -10.36 28.19 -14.62
C LEU A 240 -9.38 29.37 -14.47
N LEU A 241 -8.09 29.11 -14.27
CA LEU A 241 -7.09 30.17 -14.15
C LEU A 241 -6.98 31.00 -15.43
N PHE A 242 -7.19 30.39 -16.60
CA PHE A 242 -7.19 31.09 -17.89
C PHE A 242 -8.33 32.11 -18.00
N PHE A 243 -9.57 31.71 -17.68
CA PHE A 243 -10.71 32.63 -17.69
C PHE A 243 -10.57 33.72 -16.62
N MET A 244 -10.10 33.38 -15.43
CA MET A 244 -9.82 34.34 -14.36
C MET A 244 -8.83 35.43 -14.81
N ILE A 245 -7.75 35.06 -15.50
CA ILE A 245 -6.76 36.03 -16.02
C ILE A 245 -7.39 36.94 -17.09
N ILE A 246 -8.22 36.40 -18.00
CA ILE A 246 -8.93 37.20 -19.00
C ILE A 246 -9.82 38.24 -18.32
N PHE A 247 -10.62 37.82 -17.34
CA PHE A 247 -11.49 38.72 -16.58
C PHE A 247 -10.69 39.72 -15.73
N ALA A 248 -9.51 39.35 -15.23
CA ALA A 248 -8.64 40.25 -14.48
C ALA A 248 -8.09 41.37 -15.38
N ILE A 249 -7.66 41.04 -16.60
CA ILE A 249 -7.21 42.04 -17.58
C ILE A 249 -8.37 42.94 -18.00
N LEU A 250 -9.54 42.37 -18.25
CA LEU A 250 -10.74 43.13 -18.61
C LEU A 250 -11.19 44.06 -17.46
N GLY A 251 -11.23 43.55 -16.23
CA GLY A 251 -11.60 44.31 -15.03
C GLY A 251 -10.62 45.44 -14.74
N PHE A 252 -9.32 45.18 -14.89
CA PHE A 252 -8.28 46.21 -14.81
C PHE A 252 -8.51 47.30 -15.86
N TYR A 253 -8.77 46.94 -17.11
CA TYR A 253 -9.05 47.92 -18.16
C TYR A 253 -10.32 48.75 -17.88
N LEU A 254 -11.37 48.11 -17.36
CA LEU A 254 -12.67 48.73 -17.17
C LEU A 254 -12.76 49.63 -15.92
N PHE A 255 -12.11 49.25 -14.82
CA PHE A 255 -12.32 49.86 -13.50
C PHE A 255 -11.10 50.60 -12.93
N SER A 256 -9.89 50.45 -13.50
CA SER A 256 -8.68 51.12 -12.99
C SER A 256 -8.73 52.65 -13.05
N THR A 257 -9.60 53.22 -13.88
CA THR A 257 -9.79 54.67 -13.99
C THR A 257 -10.48 55.30 -12.77
N ASN A 258 -11.05 54.49 -11.87
CA ASN A 258 -11.76 54.96 -10.70
C ASN A 258 -10.81 55.09 -9.48
N PRO A 259 -10.44 56.30 -9.04
CA PRO A 259 -9.50 56.46 -7.92
C PRO A 259 -10.06 55.97 -6.58
N SER A 260 -11.38 55.84 -6.49
CA SER A 260 -12.09 55.39 -5.29
C SER A 260 -12.21 53.87 -5.19
N ASP A 261 -11.77 53.12 -6.21
CA ASP A 261 -11.81 51.66 -6.22
C ASP A 261 -10.45 51.10 -5.79
N PRO A 262 -10.30 50.49 -4.60
CA PRO A 262 -9.02 49.88 -4.20
C PRO A 262 -8.71 48.57 -4.93
N TYR A 263 -9.70 47.95 -5.59
CA TYR A 263 -9.65 46.56 -6.01
C TYR A 263 -9.02 46.35 -7.40
N PHE A 264 -9.26 47.27 -8.36
CA PHE A 264 -8.82 47.16 -9.75
C PHE A 264 -7.71 48.15 -10.15
N ASN A 265 -6.92 48.63 -9.19
CA ASN A 265 -5.88 49.65 -9.41
C ASN A 265 -4.64 49.15 -10.15
N THR A 266 -4.31 47.88 -9.98
CA THR A 266 -3.17 47.22 -10.63
C THR A 266 -3.62 45.86 -11.16
N LEU A 267 -2.85 45.31 -12.10
CA LEU A 267 -3.14 43.97 -12.63
C LEU A 267 -3.07 42.90 -11.53
N GLU A 268 -2.07 42.97 -10.64
CA GLU A 268 -1.94 42.06 -9.49
C GLU A 268 -3.15 42.12 -8.56
N ASN A 269 -3.57 43.34 -8.17
CA ASN A 269 -4.74 43.52 -7.31
C ASN A 269 -6.00 42.98 -7.98
N SER A 270 -6.15 43.17 -9.30
CA SER A 270 -7.30 42.66 -10.07
C SER A 270 -7.34 41.13 -10.05
N ILE A 271 -6.19 40.46 -10.26
CA ILE A 271 -6.07 39.00 -10.20
C ILE A 271 -6.42 38.48 -8.80
N VAL A 272 -5.85 39.07 -7.75
CA VAL A 272 -6.11 38.65 -6.36
C VAL A 272 -7.58 38.85 -5.99
N ASN A 273 -8.16 40.01 -6.31
CA ASN A 273 -9.54 40.31 -5.95
C ASN A 273 -10.55 39.43 -6.71
N LEU A 274 -10.28 39.07 -7.97
CA LEU A 274 -11.09 38.10 -8.69
C LEU A 274 -10.91 36.66 -8.15
N PHE A 275 -9.70 36.28 -7.75
CA PHE A 275 -9.48 35.00 -7.07
C PHE A 275 -10.24 34.92 -5.74
N VAL A 276 -10.28 36.01 -4.96
CA VAL A 276 -11.10 36.08 -3.74
C VAL A 276 -12.59 36.07 -4.08
N LEU A 277 -13.00 36.76 -5.15
CA LEU A 277 -14.39 36.76 -5.63
C LEU A 277 -14.86 35.39 -6.13
N LEU A 278 -13.96 34.58 -6.70
CA LEU A 278 -14.24 33.18 -7.07
C LEU A 278 -14.76 32.38 -5.88
N THR A 279 -14.24 32.68 -4.68
CA THR A 279 -14.69 32.06 -3.42
C THR A 279 -15.86 32.81 -2.75
N THR A 280 -16.36 33.87 -3.39
CA THR A 280 -17.42 34.77 -2.90
C THR A 280 -17.13 35.47 -1.57
N ALA A 281 -15.87 35.51 -1.13
CA ALA A 281 -15.51 36.03 0.18
C ALA A 281 -15.55 37.56 0.30
N ASN A 282 -15.43 38.28 -0.82
CA ASN A 282 -15.43 39.75 -0.90
C ASN A 282 -16.63 40.31 -1.68
N PHE A 283 -17.68 39.52 -1.92
CA PHE A 283 -18.94 39.99 -2.52
C PHE A 283 -19.91 40.41 -1.41
N PRO A 284 -20.53 41.60 -1.45
CA PRO A 284 -20.61 42.54 -2.57
C PRO A 284 -19.50 43.61 -2.62
N ASP A 285 -18.63 43.69 -1.62
CA ASP A 285 -17.68 44.80 -1.41
C ASP A 285 -16.82 45.13 -2.64
N VAL A 286 -16.31 44.11 -3.34
CA VAL A 286 -15.48 44.27 -4.56
C VAL A 286 -16.23 44.94 -5.73
N MET A 287 -17.56 44.82 -5.75
CA MET A 287 -18.42 45.38 -6.81
C MET A 287 -18.88 46.80 -6.49
N MET A 288 -19.02 47.15 -5.21
CA MET A 288 -19.70 48.38 -4.78
C MET A 288 -19.11 49.69 -5.35
N PRO A 289 -17.78 49.91 -5.37
CA PRO A 289 -17.21 51.14 -5.95
C PRO A 289 -17.53 51.31 -7.44
N SER A 290 -17.50 50.20 -8.19
CA SER A 290 -17.78 50.17 -9.62
C SER A 290 -19.28 50.28 -9.93
N TYR A 291 -20.14 49.71 -9.07
CA TYR A 291 -21.60 49.79 -9.17
C TYR A 291 -22.15 51.19 -8.82
N SER A 292 -21.60 51.82 -7.79
CA SER A 292 -21.97 53.17 -7.37
C SER A 292 -21.71 54.20 -8.48
N ARG A 293 -20.66 53.99 -9.27
CA ARG A 293 -20.32 54.85 -10.40
C ARG A 293 -21.25 54.62 -11.60
N ASN A 294 -21.46 53.36 -11.98
CA ASN A 294 -22.35 52.98 -13.08
C ASN A 294 -23.10 51.68 -12.69
N PRO A 295 -24.44 51.67 -12.68
CA PRO A 295 -25.21 50.48 -12.29
C PRO A 295 -25.00 49.30 -13.24
N TRP A 296 -24.65 49.58 -14.50
CA TRP A 296 -24.34 48.55 -15.51
C TRP A 296 -23.03 47.78 -15.23
N SER A 297 -22.14 48.28 -14.37
CA SER A 297 -20.94 47.55 -13.94
C SER A 297 -21.27 46.20 -13.27
N CYS A 298 -22.47 46.07 -12.70
CA CYS A 298 -22.96 44.81 -12.12
C CYS A 298 -22.94 43.64 -13.13
N VAL A 299 -23.12 43.91 -14.42
CA VAL A 299 -23.11 42.90 -15.49
C VAL A 299 -21.77 42.16 -15.53
N PHE A 300 -20.64 42.87 -15.35
CA PHE A 300 -19.32 42.24 -15.31
C PHE A 300 -19.24 41.17 -14.20
N PHE A 301 -19.66 41.51 -12.99
CA PHE A 301 -19.59 40.62 -11.83
C PHE A 301 -20.61 39.47 -11.92
N ILE A 302 -21.81 39.72 -12.44
CA ILE A 302 -22.83 38.68 -12.67
C ILE A 302 -22.33 37.67 -13.70
N VAL A 303 -21.78 38.13 -14.84
CA VAL A 303 -21.24 37.26 -15.88
C VAL A 303 -20.05 36.47 -15.35
N TYR A 304 -19.14 37.13 -14.63
CA TYR A 304 -18.00 36.47 -13.97
C TYR A 304 -18.47 35.33 -13.05
N LEU A 305 -19.37 35.60 -12.10
CA LEU A 305 -19.86 34.56 -11.18
C LEU A 305 -20.65 33.46 -11.89
N SER A 306 -21.40 33.80 -12.95
CA SER A 306 -22.14 32.80 -13.72
C SER A 306 -21.20 31.81 -14.41
N ILE A 307 -20.12 32.31 -15.02
CA ILE A 307 -19.17 31.48 -15.77
C ILE A 307 -18.19 30.77 -14.82
N GLU A 308 -17.50 31.50 -13.94
CA GLU A 308 -16.43 30.96 -13.10
C GLU A 308 -16.97 30.10 -11.95
N LEU A 309 -17.90 30.64 -11.16
CA LEU A 309 -18.39 29.95 -9.97
C LEU A 309 -19.45 28.89 -10.31
N TYR A 310 -20.49 29.23 -11.07
CA TYR A 310 -21.58 28.27 -11.28
C TYR A 310 -21.33 27.27 -12.40
N PHE A 311 -20.59 27.65 -13.44
CA PHE A 311 -20.31 26.74 -14.54
C PHE A 311 -18.97 26.01 -14.34
N ILE A 312 -17.85 26.73 -14.33
CA ILE A 312 -16.52 26.12 -14.31
C ILE A 312 -16.24 25.39 -12.99
N MET A 313 -16.48 26.00 -11.82
CA MET A 313 -16.19 25.35 -10.53
C MET A 313 -17.08 24.11 -10.28
N ASN A 314 -18.35 24.13 -10.69
CA ASN A 314 -19.21 22.95 -10.57
C ASN A 314 -18.81 21.84 -11.56
N LEU A 315 -18.39 22.19 -12.78
CA LEU A 315 -17.83 21.24 -13.74
C LEU A 315 -16.54 20.61 -13.20
N LEU A 316 -15.65 21.43 -12.61
CA LEU A 316 -14.42 20.99 -11.96
C LEU A 316 -14.73 19.97 -10.86
N LEU A 317 -15.67 20.27 -9.97
CA LEU A 317 -16.07 19.36 -8.89
C LEU A 317 -16.61 18.04 -9.43
N ALA A 318 -17.44 18.08 -10.48
CA ALA A 318 -17.99 16.88 -11.11
C ALA A 318 -16.89 15.97 -11.69
N VAL A 319 -15.96 16.52 -12.46
CA VAL A 319 -14.87 15.74 -13.06
C VAL A 319 -13.91 15.19 -12.00
N VAL A 320 -13.60 15.96 -10.96
CA VAL A 320 -12.80 15.48 -9.82
C VAL A 320 -13.49 14.32 -9.12
N PHE A 321 -14.80 14.41 -8.92
CA PHE A 321 -15.58 13.35 -8.27
C PHE A 321 -15.60 12.06 -9.10
N ASP A 322 -15.86 12.16 -10.41
CA ASP A 322 -15.88 10.99 -11.30
C ASP A 322 -14.52 10.29 -11.35
N THR A 323 -13.44 11.06 -11.51
CA THR A 323 -12.07 10.52 -11.55
C THR A 323 -11.65 9.92 -10.20
N PHE A 324 -12.06 10.53 -9.08
CA PHE A 324 -11.82 9.98 -7.75
C PHE A 324 -12.53 8.63 -7.56
N ASN A 325 -13.80 8.53 -7.96
CA ASN A 325 -14.58 7.28 -7.88
C ASN A 325 -13.98 6.16 -8.74
N ASP A 326 -13.50 6.47 -9.94
CA ASP A 326 -12.84 5.49 -10.80
C ASP A 326 -11.54 4.97 -10.16
N ILE A 327 -10.71 5.86 -9.61
CA ILE A 327 -9.49 5.48 -8.88
C ILE A 327 -9.83 4.62 -7.67
N GLU A 328 -10.85 4.97 -6.90
CA GLU A 328 -11.30 4.20 -5.74
C GLU A 328 -11.77 2.80 -6.15
N LYS A 329 -12.58 2.70 -7.22
CA LYS A 329 -13.08 1.44 -7.77
C LYS A 329 -11.94 0.55 -8.25
N HIS A 330 -10.98 1.09 -9.00
CA HIS A 330 -9.78 0.36 -9.43
C HIS A 330 -8.95 -0.11 -8.23
N LYS A 331 -8.80 0.73 -7.21
CA LYS A 331 -8.06 0.37 -6.00
C LYS A 331 -8.74 -0.73 -5.22
N PHE A 332 -10.05 -0.66 -5.05
CA PHE A 332 -10.84 -1.69 -4.38
C PHE A 332 -10.75 -3.03 -5.12
N LYS A 333 -10.87 -3.01 -6.46
CA LYS A 333 -10.68 -4.20 -7.30
C LYS A 333 -9.28 -4.81 -7.11
N SER A 334 -8.22 -4.01 -7.16
CA SER A 334 -6.84 -4.46 -6.94
C SER A 334 -6.66 -5.08 -5.55
N LEU A 335 -7.22 -4.48 -4.50
CA LEU A 335 -7.15 -5.03 -3.13
C LEU A 335 -7.87 -6.38 -3.00
N LEU A 336 -9.02 -6.54 -3.64
CA LEU A 336 -9.74 -7.82 -3.64
C LEU A 336 -8.98 -8.90 -4.40
N LEU A 337 -8.40 -8.57 -5.55
CA LEU A 337 -7.57 -9.50 -6.32
C LEU A 337 -6.33 -9.92 -5.52
N HIS A 338 -5.65 -8.99 -4.86
CA HIS A 338 -4.49 -9.30 -4.01
C HIS A 338 -4.84 -10.20 -2.81
N LYS A 339 -6.00 -9.98 -2.18
CA LYS A 339 -6.50 -10.89 -1.14
C LYS A 339 -6.82 -12.27 -1.69
N ARG A 340 -7.40 -12.34 -2.90
CA ARG A 340 -7.73 -13.59 -3.56
C ARG A 340 -6.48 -14.40 -3.90
N THR A 341 -5.43 -13.77 -4.42
CA THR A 341 -4.15 -14.43 -4.71
C THR A 341 -3.48 -14.96 -3.44
N ALA A 342 -3.52 -14.21 -2.33
CA ALA A 342 -3.04 -14.70 -1.04
C ALA A 342 -3.79 -15.96 -0.56
N ILE A 343 -5.12 -15.99 -0.72
CA ILE A 343 -5.94 -17.16 -0.40
C ILE A 343 -5.59 -18.34 -1.30
N GLN A 344 -5.34 -18.10 -2.59
CA GLN A 344 -4.92 -19.15 -3.54
C GLN A 344 -3.57 -19.77 -3.14
N HIS A 345 -2.56 -18.95 -2.82
CA HIS A 345 -1.26 -19.46 -2.34
C HIS A 345 -1.41 -20.29 -1.06
N ALA A 346 -2.16 -19.77 -0.08
CA ALA A 346 -2.43 -20.51 1.15
C ALA A 346 -3.23 -21.80 0.91
N TYR A 347 -4.19 -21.79 -0.02
CA TYR A 347 -4.95 -22.98 -0.40
C TYR A 347 -4.03 -24.06 -0.98
N HIS A 348 -3.16 -23.69 -1.92
CA HIS A 348 -2.19 -24.62 -2.51
C HIS A 348 -1.24 -25.22 -1.47
N LEU A 349 -0.84 -24.45 -0.46
CA LEU A 349 0.04 -24.92 0.60
C LEU A 349 -0.65 -25.86 1.61
N LEU A 350 -1.96 -25.69 1.82
CA LEU A 350 -2.76 -26.49 2.76
C LEU A 350 -3.35 -27.76 2.14
N VAL A 351 -3.44 -27.83 0.81
CA VAL A 351 -3.91 -29.02 0.10
C VAL A 351 -2.82 -30.08 0.09
N SER A 352 -3.17 -31.31 0.46
CA SER A 352 -2.23 -32.43 0.44
C SER A 352 -1.84 -32.79 -0.99
N GLN A 353 -0.53 -32.88 -1.26
CA GLN A 353 0.03 -33.37 -2.53
C GLN A 353 -0.47 -34.78 -2.91
N ARG A 354 -0.91 -35.59 -1.94
CA ARG A 354 -1.36 -36.96 -2.18
C ARG A 354 -2.83 -37.08 -2.60
N ARG A 355 -3.68 -36.09 -2.28
CA ARG A 355 -5.10 -36.02 -2.69
C ARG A 355 -5.57 -34.56 -2.79
N PRO A 356 -5.57 -33.94 -3.98
CA PRO A 356 -5.99 -32.55 -4.17
C PRO A 356 -7.51 -32.38 -4.19
N ALA A 357 -8.21 -32.90 -3.17
CA ALA A 357 -9.67 -32.90 -3.10
C ALA A 357 -10.25 -31.73 -2.28
N GLY A 358 -9.42 -31.05 -1.48
CA GLY A 358 -9.79 -29.91 -0.64
C GLY A 358 -9.04 -29.87 0.70
N ILE A 359 -9.30 -28.84 1.52
CA ILE A 359 -8.72 -28.66 2.85
C ILE A 359 -9.56 -29.42 3.88
N SER A 360 -8.96 -30.32 4.67
CA SER A 360 -9.66 -31.00 5.77
C SER A 360 -9.68 -30.13 7.03
N TYR A 361 -10.56 -30.46 7.97
CA TYR A 361 -10.65 -29.76 9.25
C TYR A 361 -9.30 -29.68 9.99
N ARG A 362 -8.47 -30.73 9.92
CA ARG A 362 -7.16 -30.75 10.58
C ARG A 362 -6.21 -29.68 10.03
N GLN A 363 -6.18 -29.47 8.71
CA GLN A 363 -5.33 -28.42 8.13
C GLN A 363 -5.89 -27.02 8.40
N PHE A 364 -7.21 -26.86 8.36
CA PHE A 364 -7.85 -25.61 8.73
C PHE A 364 -7.59 -25.24 10.20
N GLU A 365 -7.66 -26.24 11.08
CA GLU A 365 -7.34 -26.07 12.49
C GLU A 365 -5.89 -25.61 12.70
N GLY A 366 -4.94 -26.25 12.00
CA GLY A 366 -3.53 -25.87 12.00
C GLY A 366 -3.30 -24.44 11.55
N LEU A 367 -3.92 -24.02 10.43
CA LEU A 367 -3.89 -22.64 9.94
C LEU A 367 -4.40 -21.66 10.99
N MET A 368 -5.58 -21.91 11.57
CA MET A 368 -6.21 -20.98 12.50
C MET A 368 -5.41 -20.80 13.79
N ARG A 369 -4.62 -21.80 14.20
CA ARG A 369 -3.71 -21.70 15.34
C ARG A 369 -2.65 -20.61 15.15
N PHE A 370 -2.14 -20.43 13.94
CA PHE A 370 -1.14 -19.40 13.63
C PHE A 370 -1.77 -18.08 13.16
N TYR A 371 -2.83 -18.15 12.35
CA TYR A 371 -3.48 -16.96 11.80
C TYR A 371 -4.27 -16.17 12.86
N LYS A 372 -4.99 -16.86 13.77
CA LYS A 372 -5.75 -16.26 14.87
C LYS A 372 -5.59 -17.07 16.17
N PRO A 373 -4.46 -16.95 16.87
CA PRO A 373 -4.13 -17.80 18.02
C PRO A 373 -5.08 -17.66 19.22
N ARG A 374 -5.78 -16.52 19.35
CA ARG A 374 -6.74 -16.25 20.44
C ARG A 374 -8.13 -16.87 20.23
N MET A 375 -8.36 -17.55 19.12
CA MET A 375 -9.67 -18.08 18.73
C MET A 375 -9.99 -19.41 19.42
N SER A 376 -11.17 -19.55 20.02
CA SER A 376 -11.56 -20.77 20.73
C SER A 376 -11.72 -21.96 19.77
N ALA A 377 -11.55 -23.20 20.27
CA ALA A 377 -11.73 -24.40 19.43
C ALA A 377 -13.16 -24.50 18.84
N ARG A 378 -14.17 -24.07 19.63
CA ARG A 378 -15.57 -24.00 19.19
C ARG A 378 -15.74 -23.01 18.04
N GLU A 379 -15.17 -21.81 18.15
CA GLU A 379 -15.22 -20.82 17.06
C GLU A 379 -14.51 -21.33 15.80
N ARG A 380 -13.36 -21.99 15.94
CA ARG A 380 -12.64 -22.60 14.80
C ARG A 380 -13.52 -23.63 14.09
N PHE A 381 -14.22 -24.49 14.84
CA PHE A 381 -15.17 -25.43 14.25
C PHE A 381 -16.37 -24.74 13.57
N LEU A 382 -16.95 -23.73 14.22
CA LEU A 382 -18.09 -22.98 13.65
C LEU A 382 -17.71 -22.24 12.36
N THR A 383 -16.52 -21.64 12.31
CA THR A 383 -16.02 -20.97 11.09
C THR A 383 -15.74 -21.96 9.97
N PHE A 384 -15.15 -23.12 10.27
CA PHE A 384 -15.01 -24.20 9.29
C PHE A 384 -16.38 -24.65 8.74
N LYS A 385 -17.37 -24.86 9.61
CA LYS A 385 -18.72 -25.26 9.21
C LYS A 385 -19.42 -24.18 8.37
N ALA A 386 -19.20 -22.90 8.69
CA ALA A 386 -19.76 -21.78 7.92
C ALA A 386 -19.11 -21.64 6.53
N LEU A 387 -17.82 -21.93 6.41
CA LEU A 387 -17.10 -21.96 5.12
C LEU A 387 -17.52 -23.16 4.27
N ASN A 388 -17.94 -24.25 4.89
CA ASN A 388 -18.29 -25.48 4.19
C ASN A 388 -19.72 -25.44 3.63
N GLN A 389 -19.86 -24.92 2.41
CA GLN A 389 -21.15 -24.81 1.71
C GLN A 389 -21.55 -26.11 0.97
N SER A 390 -20.57 -26.94 0.63
CA SER A 390 -20.81 -28.30 0.12
C SER A 390 -20.93 -29.23 1.32
N ASN A 391 -21.95 -30.07 1.44
CA ASN A 391 -22.06 -31.06 2.54
C ASN A 391 -20.96 -32.16 2.52
N THR A 392 -19.78 -31.87 1.97
CA THR A 392 -18.60 -32.74 1.93
C THR A 392 -17.65 -32.39 3.09
N PRO A 393 -16.81 -33.31 3.58
CA PRO A 393 -15.90 -33.04 4.71
C PRO A 393 -14.69 -32.16 4.35
N LEU A 394 -14.67 -31.54 3.16
CA LEU A 394 -13.52 -30.82 2.61
C LEU A 394 -13.93 -29.43 2.12
N LEU A 395 -13.10 -28.43 2.40
CA LEU A 395 -13.26 -27.11 1.80
C LEU A 395 -12.64 -27.11 0.40
N ARG A 396 -13.46 -26.84 -0.61
CA ARG A 396 -13.02 -26.69 -2.00
C ARG A 396 -12.93 -25.23 -2.38
N GLN A 397 -11.96 -24.91 -3.23
CA GLN A 397 -11.93 -23.62 -3.88
C GLN A 397 -13.13 -23.49 -4.82
N ARG A 398 -13.91 -22.42 -4.65
CA ARG A 398 -15.02 -22.11 -5.55
C ARG A 398 -14.43 -21.73 -6.91
N ARG A 399 -14.59 -22.57 -7.95
CA ARG A 399 -14.31 -22.16 -9.33
C ARG A 399 -15.24 -21.01 -9.67
N THR A 400 -14.66 -19.87 -10.00
CA THR A 400 -15.39 -18.77 -10.62
C THR A 400 -14.97 -18.81 -12.08
N ASP A 401 -15.87 -19.28 -12.94
CA ASP A 401 -15.69 -19.18 -14.38
C ASP A 401 -15.58 -17.70 -14.75
N SER A 402 -14.75 -17.39 -15.75
CA SER A 402 -14.35 -16.05 -16.20
C SER A 402 -15.49 -15.13 -16.68
N THR A 403 -16.75 -15.57 -16.59
CA THR A 403 -17.95 -14.84 -17.01
C THR A 403 -18.80 -14.30 -15.86
N GLY A 404 -18.40 -14.47 -14.59
CA GLY A 404 -19.14 -13.90 -13.46
C GLY A 404 -20.53 -14.52 -13.23
N LEU A 405 -20.86 -15.58 -13.95
CA LEU A 405 -22.08 -16.37 -13.78
C LEU A 405 -21.72 -17.72 -13.16
N THR A 406 -22.31 -17.99 -12.01
CA THR A 406 -22.16 -19.24 -11.26
C THR A 406 -22.74 -20.40 -12.06
N SER A 407 -21.90 -21.26 -12.63
CA SER A 407 -22.34 -22.55 -13.15
C SER A 407 -22.32 -23.59 -12.03
N PHE A 408 -23.49 -24.17 -11.72
CA PHE A 408 -23.62 -25.37 -10.89
C PHE A 408 -23.76 -26.58 -11.82
N PRO A 409 -22.99 -27.67 -11.64
CA PRO A 409 -23.30 -28.92 -12.31
C PRO A 409 -24.42 -29.62 -11.52
N GLY A 410 -25.65 -29.49 -12.03
CA GLY A 410 -26.78 -30.38 -11.72
C GLY A 410 -27.75 -29.92 -10.64
N GLN A 411 -28.72 -29.07 -10.98
CA GLN A 411 -30.17 -29.26 -10.68
C GLN A 411 -31.02 -28.08 -11.22
N PRO A 412 -32.33 -28.29 -11.49
CA PRO A 412 -33.14 -27.42 -12.34
C PRO A 412 -33.62 -26.14 -11.64
N SER A 413 -33.87 -25.14 -12.47
CA SER A 413 -34.39 -23.81 -12.18
C SER A 413 -35.46 -23.75 -11.08
N SER A 414 -35.18 -23.00 -10.02
CA SER A 414 -36.22 -22.20 -9.34
C SER A 414 -35.63 -20.97 -8.67
N SER A 415 -36.47 -19.95 -8.58
CA SER A 415 -36.19 -18.55 -8.33
C SER A 415 -35.57 -18.20 -6.97
N SER A 416 -35.04 -16.96 -6.91
CA SER A 416 -35.17 -16.00 -5.80
C SER A 416 -33.93 -15.74 -4.93
N LYS A 417 -33.47 -14.47 -5.05
CA LYS A 417 -32.98 -13.55 -4.01
C LYS A 417 -31.66 -13.87 -3.28
N GLY A 418 -30.73 -12.93 -3.44
CA GLY A 418 -30.23 -12.19 -2.28
C GLY A 418 -28.79 -12.45 -1.82
N LEU A 419 -28.08 -11.33 -1.66
CA LEU A 419 -26.91 -11.09 -0.80
C LEU A 419 -25.53 -11.60 -1.24
N THR A 420 -24.84 -10.69 -1.89
CA THR A 420 -23.41 -10.39 -1.72
C THR A 420 -23.00 -10.25 -0.24
N SER A 421 -22.10 -11.10 0.26
CA SER A 421 -21.00 -10.70 1.16
C SER A 421 -19.96 -11.82 1.31
N LEU A 422 -18.69 -11.50 1.03
CA LEU A 422 -17.48 -11.66 1.88
C LEU A 422 -16.21 -11.48 1.06
#